data_AF-A0A7H0GRU2-F1
#
_entry.id   AF-A0A7H0GRU2-F1
#
_cell.length_a   1.000
_cell.length_b   1.000
_cell.length_c   1.000
_cell.angle_alpha   90.00
_cell.angle_beta   90.00
_cell.angle_gamma   90.00
#
_symmetry.space_group_name_H-M   'P 1'
#
loop_
_entity.id
_entity.type
_entity.pdbx_description
1 polymer ?
#
loop_
_entity_poly.entity_id
_entity_poly.type
_entity_poly.pdbx_seq_one_letter_code
_entity_poly.pdbx_strand_id
1 'polypeptide(L)'
;MKSPAEYLTGPVFQLTYPTGEVAESVPVVTYDDALLALEEALADAEEYKYLLLRAIRRNAPETVAPEATTITAETAVVPMYAEAA
;
A
#
# COMPACT_ATOMS: atom_id res chain seq x y z
N MET A 1 -4.58 -7.59 11.21
CA MET A 1 -3.76 -6.43 10.79
C MET A 1 -3.01 -5.93 11.99
N LYS A 2 -1.67 -5.92 11.90
CA LYS A 2 -0.80 -5.32 12.91
C LYS A 2 -1.03 -3.80 12.96
N SER A 3 -0.81 -3.19 14.12
CA SER A 3 -0.81 -1.73 14.22
C SER A 3 0.43 -1.13 13.52
N PRO A 4 0.41 0.13 13.06
CA PRO A 4 1.57 0.72 12.37
C PRO A 4 2.88 0.66 13.19
N ALA A 5 2.78 0.77 14.51
CA ALA A 5 3.92 0.66 15.41
C ALA A 5 4.53 -0.75 15.47
N GLU A 6 3.75 -1.79 15.16
CA GLU A 6 4.20 -3.19 15.18
C GLU A 6 5.02 -3.59 13.95
N TYR A 7 4.98 -2.80 12.87
CA TYR A 7 5.86 -3.00 11.70
C TYR A 7 7.22 -2.33 11.88
N LEU A 8 7.36 -1.43 12.85
CA LEU A 8 8.63 -0.76 13.15
C LEU A 8 9.46 -1.65 14.07
N THR A 9 10.38 -2.43 13.48
CA THR A 9 11.33 -3.27 14.24
C THR A 9 12.58 -2.53 14.69
N GLY A 10 12.85 -1.37 14.09
CA GLY A 10 14.04 -0.55 14.34
C GLY A 10 13.89 0.41 15.52
N PRO A 11 14.99 1.09 15.91
CA PRO A 11 14.95 2.12 16.94
C PRO A 11 14.13 3.33 16.46
N VAL A 12 13.25 3.82 17.35
CA VAL A 12 12.50 5.06 17.14
C VAL A 12 13.22 6.20 17.85
N PHE A 13 13.53 7.25 17.10
CA PHE A 13 14.15 8.47 17.61
C PHE A 13 13.09 9.53 17.86
N GLN A 14 13.42 10.53 18.68
CA GLN A 14 12.53 11.65 18.97
C GLN A 14 13.12 12.92 18.38
N LEU A 15 12.39 13.54 17.46
CA LEU A 15 12.73 14.84 16.93
C LEU A 15 11.99 15.91 17.73
N THR A 16 12.74 16.69 18.50
CA THR A 16 12.19 17.79 19.30
C THR A 16 12.32 19.09 18.53
N TYR A 17 11.19 19.75 18.26
CA TYR A 17 11.19 21.06 17.62
C TYR A 17 11.28 22.17 18.68
N PRO A 18 12.19 23.15 18.52
CA PRO A 18 12.38 24.22 19.49
C PRO A 18 11.33 25.35 19.41
N THR A 19 10.34 25.26 18.50
CA THR A 19 9.46 26.37 18.11
C THR A 19 8.07 26.40 18.76
N GLY A 20 7.76 25.54 19.73
CA GLY A 20 6.45 25.47 20.40
C GLY A 20 6.46 25.90 21.87
N GLU A 21 5.35 26.46 22.37
CA GLU A 21 5.12 26.70 23.82
C GLU A 21 5.12 25.41 24.65
N VAL A 22 4.96 24.26 23.98
CA VAL A 22 5.17 22.92 24.50
C VAL A 22 6.16 22.23 23.55
N ALA A 23 7.20 21.60 24.08
CA ALA A 23 8.14 20.82 23.28
C ALA A 23 7.40 19.65 22.62
N GLU A 24 7.00 19.81 21.36
CA GLU A 24 6.42 18.74 20.56
C GLU A 24 7.55 17.81 20.11
N SER A 25 7.53 16.58 20.65
CA SER A 25 8.42 15.51 20.23
C SER A 25 7.71 14.62 19.21
N VAL A 26 8.27 14.53 18.00
CA VAL A 26 7.74 13.68 16.92
C VAL A 26 8.60 12.42 16.81
N PRO A 27 8.00 11.22 16.84
CA PRO A 27 8.74 9.99 16.62
C PRO A 27 9.20 9.92 15.16
N VAL A 28 10.49 9.67 14.95
CA VAL A 28 11.11 9.53 13.63
C VAL A 28 11.94 8.26 13.59
N VAL A 29 11.96 7.61 12.43
CA VAL A 29 12.70 6.37 12.16
C VAL A 29 13.69 6.60 11.02
N THR A 30 14.67 5.71 10.88
CA THR A 30 15.57 5.76 9.73
C THR A 30 14.81 5.45 8.45
N TYR A 31 15.35 5.90 7.32
CA TYR A 31 14.73 5.68 6.02
C TYR A 31 14.62 4.19 5.66
N ASP A 32 15.69 3.42 5.90
CA ASP A 32 15.73 2.00 5.57
C ASP A 32 14.75 1.20 6.43
N ASP A 33 14.65 1.50 7.72
CA ASP A 33 13.66 0.89 8.61
C ASP A 33 12.22 1.22 8.20
N ALA A 34 11.99 2.46 7.74
CA ALA A 34 10.68 2.88 7.24
C ALA A 34 10.29 2.14 5.96
N LEU A 35 11.25 1.91 5.05
CA LEU A 35 11.00 1.13 3.83
C LEU A 35 10.65 -0.32 4.14
N LEU A 36 11.42 -0.98 5.02
CA LEU A 36 11.15 -2.37 5.40
C LEU A 36 9.77 -2.53 6.05
N ALA A 37 9.42 -1.62 6.97
CA ALA A 37 8.10 -1.61 7.60
C ALA A 37 6.98 -1.41 6.57
N LEU A 38 7.20 -0.57 5.55
CA LEU A 38 6.23 -0.33 4.49
C LEU A 38 6.06 -1.56 3.59
N GLU A 39 7.14 -2.22 3.20
CA GLU A 39 7.11 -3.44 2.40
C GLU A 39 6.39 -4.57 3.12
N GLU A 40 6.65 -4.76 4.42
CA GLU A 40 5.95 -5.77 5.23
C GLU A 40 4.46 -5.45 5.37
N ALA A 41 4.12 -4.19 5.65
CA ALA A 41 2.73 -3.76 5.75
C ALA A 41 1.96 -3.94 4.43
N LEU A 42 2.63 -3.70 3.30
CA LEU A 42 2.04 -3.91 1.97
C LEU A 42 1.79 -5.40 1.71
N ALA A 43 2.74 -6.27 2.03
CA ALA A 43 2.59 -7.72 1.87
C ALA A 43 1.43 -8.27 2.73
N ASP A 44 1.35 -7.84 4.01
CA ASP A 44 0.27 -8.24 4.91
C ASP A 44 -1.09 -7.74 4.37
N ALA A 45 -1.15 -6.51 3.85
CA ALA A 45 -2.37 -5.94 3.25
C ALA A 45 -2.83 -6.70 2.00
N GLU A 46 -1.91 -7.13 1.13
CA GLU A 46 -2.23 -7.96 -0.03
C GLU A 46 -2.79 -9.33 0.39
N GLU A 47 -2.24 -9.94 1.43
CA GLU A 47 -2.75 -11.19 1.99
C GLU A 47 -4.18 -11.02 2.54
N TYR A 48 -4.44 -9.98 3.34
CA TYR A 48 -5.79 -9.73 3.85
C TYR A 48 -6.79 -9.43 2.73
N LYS A 49 -6.39 -8.69 1.70
CA LYS A 49 -7.22 -8.45 0.51
C LYS A 49 -7.57 -9.78 -0.15
N TYR A 50 -6.60 -10.67 -0.33
CA TYR A 50 -6.85 -11.99 -0.89
C TYR A 50 -7.81 -12.82 -0.02
N LEU A 51 -7.58 -12.89 1.29
CA LEU A 51 -8.43 -13.65 2.21
C LEU A 51 -9.85 -13.09 2.27
N LEU A 52 -10.01 -11.77 2.25
CA LEU A 52 -11.32 -11.11 2.18
C LEU A 52 -12.04 -11.45 0.88
N LEU A 53 -11.39 -11.27 -0.27
CA LEU A 53 -11.97 -11.61 -1.57
C LEU A 53 -12.34 -13.09 -1.66
N ARG A 54 -11.50 -13.96 -1.10
CA ARG A 54 -11.77 -15.40 -0.98
C ARG A 54 -12.97 -15.69 -0.08
N ALA A 55 -13.07 -15.03 1.07
CA ALA A 55 -14.21 -15.17 1.98
C ALA A 55 -15.51 -14.67 1.36
N ILE A 56 -15.47 -13.54 0.63
CA ILE A 56 -16.60 -13.02 -0.14
C ILE A 56 -17.02 -14.02 -1.21
N ARG A 57 -16.09 -14.56 -2.00
CA ARG A 57 -16.40 -15.59 -3.02
C ARG A 57 -17.01 -16.85 -2.41
N ARG A 58 -16.56 -17.24 -1.22
CA ARG A 58 -17.07 -18.43 -0.52
C ARG A 58 -18.45 -18.21 0.10
N ASN A 59 -18.72 -17.01 0.61
CA ASN A 59 -19.97 -16.67 1.29
C ASN A 59 -21.00 -15.98 0.38
N ALA A 60 -20.64 -15.68 -0.87
CA ALA A 60 -21.60 -15.24 -1.87
C ALA A 60 -22.58 -16.41 -2.12
N PRO A 61 -23.89 -16.22 -1.94
CA PRO A 61 -24.87 -17.21 -2.38
C PRO A 61 -24.66 -17.43 -3.89
N GLU A 62 -24.86 -18.66 -4.38
CA GLU A 62 -24.64 -19.14 -5.77
C GLU A 62 -25.33 -18.34 -6.90
N THR A 63 -25.90 -17.17 -6.62
CA THR A 63 -26.79 -16.40 -7.49
C THR A 63 -26.18 -15.17 -8.15
N VAL A 64 -24.87 -15.07 -8.31
CA VAL A 64 -24.29 -14.06 -9.21
C VAL A 64 -23.18 -14.68 -10.04
N ALA A 65 -23.48 -14.89 -11.33
CA ALA A 65 -22.51 -15.23 -12.35
C ALA A 65 -21.28 -14.30 -12.26
N PRO A 66 -20.07 -14.77 -12.62
CA PRO A 66 -18.92 -13.89 -12.63
C PRO A 66 -19.18 -12.83 -13.70
N GLU A 67 -19.42 -11.58 -13.30
CA GLU A 67 -19.20 -10.44 -14.17
C GLU A 67 -17.71 -10.47 -14.51
N ALA A 68 -17.41 -11.03 -15.69
CA ALA A 68 -16.10 -10.97 -16.26
C ALA A 68 -15.69 -9.50 -16.27
N THR A 69 -14.68 -9.17 -15.47
CA THR A 69 -14.01 -7.88 -15.58
C THR A 69 -13.52 -7.78 -17.01
N THR A 70 -14.20 -6.98 -17.83
CA THR A 70 -13.76 -6.65 -19.17
C THR A 70 -12.46 -5.87 -19.01
N ILE A 71 -11.34 -6.55 -19.23
CA ILE A 71 -10.05 -5.92 -19.44
C ILE A 71 -10.19 -5.14 -20.75
N THR A 72 -10.43 -3.83 -20.65
CA THR A 72 -10.46 -2.95 -21.82
C THR A 72 -9.09 -3.02 -22.46
N ALA A 73 -9.04 -3.42 -23.74
CA ALA A 73 -7.79 -3.50 -24.48
C ALA A 73 -7.06 -2.14 -24.43
N GLU A 74 -5.79 -2.15 -24.04
CA GLU A 74 -4.96 -0.94 -23.98
C GLU A 74 -4.93 -0.28 -25.37
N THR A 75 -5.30 1.01 -25.40
CA THR A 75 -5.27 1.81 -26.62
C THR A 75 -3.83 1.91 -27.11
N ALA A 76 -3.56 1.45 -28.34
CA ALA A 76 -2.21 1.50 -28.91
C ALA A 76 -1.69 2.95 -28.95
N VAL A 77 -0.55 3.18 -28.30
CA VAL A 77 0.13 4.47 -28.29
C VAL A 77 0.75 4.72 -29.66
N VAL A 78 0.23 5.70 -30.40
CA VAL A 78 0.79 6.14 -31.69
C VAL A 78 1.78 7.28 -31.44
N PRO A 79 3.03 7.18 -31.91
CA PRO A 79 4.01 8.26 -31.76
C PRO A 79 3.53 9.53 -32.50
N MET A 80 3.67 10.68 -31.83
CA MET A 80 3.20 11.98 -32.35
C MET A 80 4.02 12.51 -33.54
N TYR A 81 5.20 11.95 -33.77
CA TYR A 81 6.10 12.34 -34.87
C TYR A 81 6.49 11.12 -35.68
N ALA A 82 6.45 11.24 -37.01
CA ALA A 82 7.05 10.26 -37.90
C ALA A 82 8.57 10.30 -37.73
N GLU A 83 9.22 9.15 -37.59
CA GLU A 83 10.68 9.06 -37.63
C GLU A 83 11.16 9.70 -38.94
N ALA A 84 11.92 10.78 -38.79
CA ALA A 84 12.52 11.47 -39.92
C ALA A 84 13.53 10.53 -40.59
N ALA A 85 13.22 10.14 -41.83
CA ALA A 85 14.10 9.39 -42.72
C ALA A 85 15.29 10.23 -43.20
#